data_AF-A0A0F9DZN1-F1
#
_entry.id   AF-A0A0F9DZN1-F1
#
_cell.length_a   1.000
_cell.length_b   1.000
_cell.length_c   1.000
_cell.angle_alpha   90.00
_cell.angle_beta   90.00
_cell.angle_gamma   90.00
#
_symmetry.space_group_name_H-M   'P 1'
#
loop_
_entity.id
_entity.type
_entity.pdbx_description
1 polymer ?
#
loop_
_entity_poly.entity_id
_entity_poly.type
_entity_poly.pdbx_seq_one_letter_code
_entity_poly.pdbx_strand_id
1 'polypeptide(L)'
;LQRGVNEHEIGKIIDFVLNKPLIKGVSFQPTTYCNRYPNYDPMDIITIPEVIEEIEKQTNKRLLKSDFYPIPCPYPSCSFISYVFIKSNKELSTLPRIIDIGDYLDFFSNKIMPDFNKVIQNAVNSLYSTSAVPATEKIVRAYCEACSMNFNFKQVESKIKVISIMHFMDPYTFDLERTQKCCIHEVLPNGKMIPFCVYNNIYRRKNEH
;
A
#
# COMPACT_ATOMS: atom_id res chain seq x y z
N LEU A 1 -0.86 11.66 -7.51
CA LEU A 1 -2.03 12.36 -6.96
C LEU A 1 -1.58 13.75 -6.55
N GLN A 2 -2.23 14.77 -7.08
CA GLN A 2 -1.87 16.17 -6.85
C GLN A 2 -3.14 16.95 -6.52
N ARG A 3 -3.03 17.83 -5.52
CA ARG A 3 -4.15 18.65 -5.03
C ARG A 3 -4.62 19.60 -6.11
N GLY A 4 -5.92 19.76 -6.23
CA GLY A 4 -6.60 20.55 -7.26
C GLY A 4 -6.54 19.95 -8.67
N VAL A 5 -5.93 18.77 -8.85
CA VAL A 5 -5.69 18.20 -10.20
C VAL A 5 -6.44 16.89 -10.39
N ASN A 6 -6.26 15.90 -9.52
CA ASN A 6 -6.81 14.56 -9.76
C ASN A 6 -7.16 13.77 -8.48
N GLU A 7 -7.06 14.38 -7.31
CA GLU A 7 -7.52 13.76 -6.06
C GLU A 7 -9.02 13.46 -6.09
N HIS A 8 -9.80 14.26 -6.80
CA HIS A 8 -11.24 14.09 -6.98
C HIS A 8 -11.64 12.91 -7.90
N GLU A 9 -10.67 12.22 -8.51
CA GLU A 9 -10.89 11.10 -9.42
C GLU A 9 -10.64 9.73 -8.78
N ILE A 10 -10.14 9.69 -7.55
CA ILE A 10 -9.73 8.47 -6.83
C ILE A 10 -10.83 7.41 -6.83
N GLY A 11 -12.07 7.77 -6.50
CA GLY A 11 -13.21 6.85 -6.46
C GLY A 11 -13.55 6.27 -7.83
N LYS A 12 -13.51 7.09 -8.89
CA LYS A 12 -13.74 6.64 -10.26
C LYS A 12 -12.67 5.64 -10.72
N ILE A 13 -11.41 5.88 -10.35
CA ILE A 13 -10.30 4.98 -10.64
C ILE A 13 -10.49 3.64 -9.91
N ILE A 14 -10.87 3.68 -8.63
CA ILE A 14 -11.17 2.47 -7.86
C ILE A 14 -12.31 1.69 -8.51
N ASP A 15 -13.41 2.35 -8.88
CA ASP A 15 -14.55 1.68 -9.52
C ASP A 15 -14.17 1.08 -10.87
N PHE A 16 -13.33 1.76 -11.65
CA PHE A 16 -12.79 1.19 -12.87
C PHE A 16 -12.00 -0.10 -12.60
N VAL A 17 -11.10 -0.09 -11.62
CA VAL A 17 -10.27 -1.24 -11.23
C VAL A 17 -11.13 -2.41 -10.72
N LEU A 18 -12.12 -2.14 -9.87
CA LEU A 18 -13.02 -3.15 -9.32
C LEU A 18 -13.85 -3.84 -10.42
N ASN A 19 -14.26 -3.10 -11.46
CA ASN A 19 -15.08 -3.62 -12.55
C ASN A 19 -14.31 -4.31 -13.67
N LYS A 20 -12.97 -4.30 -13.65
CA LYS A 20 -12.13 -4.92 -14.69
C LYS A 20 -11.46 -6.20 -14.16
N PRO A 21 -11.86 -7.40 -14.63
CA PRO A 21 -11.30 -8.66 -14.12
C PRO A 21 -9.78 -8.78 -14.26
N LEU A 22 -9.22 -8.24 -15.35
CA LEU A 22 -7.79 -8.33 -15.67
C LEU A 22 -6.91 -7.37 -14.84
N ILE A 23 -7.49 -6.34 -14.22
CA ILE A 23 -6.73 -5.39 -13.39
C ILE A 23 -6.65 -5.96 -11.98
N LYS A 24 -5.45 -6.17 -11.43
CA LYS A 24 -5.27 -6.77 -10.10
C LYS A 24 -5.28 -5.75 -8.95
N GLY A 25 -5.25 -4.47 -9.27
CA GLY A 25 -5.23 -3.42 -8.27
C GLY A 25 -4.85 -2.06 -8.84
N VAL A 26 -4.70 -1.09 -7.96
CA VAL A 26 -4.20 0.26 -8.25
C VAL A 26 -3.27 0.70 -7.13
N SER A 27 -2.19 1.38 -7.51
CA SER A 27 -1.31 2.06 -6.58
C SER A 27 -1.44 3.56 -6.77
N PHE A 28 -1.93 4.25 -5.75
CA PHE A 28 -1.94 5.69 -5.69
C PHE A 28 -0.58 6.20 -5.18
N GLN A 29 -0.02 7.18 -5.88
CA GLN A 29 1.23 7.79 -5.48
C GLN A 29 1.03 9.29 -5.46
N PRO A 30 0.94 9.95 -4.29
CA PRO A 30 1.03 11.40 -4.20
C PRO A 30 2.26 11.93 -4.93
N THR A 31 2.11 13.08 -5.58
CA THR A 31 3.19 13.71 -6.32
C THR A 31 4.32 14.07 -5.35
N THR A 32 5.54 13.67 -5.69
CA THR A 32 6.74 13.99 -4.93
C THR A 32 7.56 14.99 -5.72
N TYR A 33 7.81 16.16 -5.13
CA TYR A 33 8.46 17.26 -5.83
C TYR A 33 9.98 17.26 -5.59
N CYS A 34 10.68 16.52 -6.45
CA CYS A 34 12.14 16.45 -6.46
C CYS A 34 12.71 17.04 -7.75
N ASN A 35 13.83 17.75 -7.63
CA ASN A 35 14.64 18.29 -8.73
C ASN A 35 13.91 19.16 -9.76
N ARG A 36 13.32 18.55 -10.79
CA ARG A 36 12.79 19.23 -11.99
C ARG A 36 11.57 20.10 -11.70
N TYR A 37 10.92 19.89 -10.56
CA TYR A 37 9.78 20.67 -10.09
C TYR A 37 10.10 21.27 -8.72
N PRO A 38 11.02 22.25 -8.62
CA PRO A 38 11.43 22.82 -7.34
C PRO A 38 10.40 23.83 -6.79
N ASN A 39 9.57 24.40 -7.67
CA ASN A 39 8.59 25.42 -7.31
C ASN A 39 7.23 24.77 -7.11
N TYR A 40 6.84 24.61 -5.85
CA TYR A 40 5.53 24.13 -5.41
C TYR A 40 5.26 24.69 -4.02
N ASP A 41 3.98 24.79 -3.65
CA ASP A 41 3.61 25.06 -2.26
C ASP A 41 3.68 23.74 -1.47
N PRO A 42 4.49 23.63 -0.40
CA PRO A 42 4.51 22.45 0.45
C PRO A 42 3.14 22.11 1.05
N MET A 43 2.23 23.08 1.16
CA MET A 43 0.86 22.87 1.61
C MET A 43 -0.02 22.12 0.60
N ASP A 44 0.39 22.07 -0.67
CA ASP A 44 -0.34 21.36 -1.73
C ASP A 44 0.00 19.87 -1.80
N ILE A 45 0.95 19.39 -1.00
CA ILE A 45 1.28 17.97 -0.92
C ILE A 45 0.08 17.21 -0.33
N ILE A 46 -0.34 16.14 -1.01
CA ILE A 46 -1.37 15.24 -0.52
C ILE A 46 -0.71 14.17 0.34
N THR A 47 -1.19 14.03 1.57
CA THR A 47 -0.71 13.01 2.51
C THR A 47 -1.47 11.68 2.34
N ILE A 48 -0.90 10.57 2.84
CA ILE A 48 -1.60 9.27 2.83
C ILE A 48 -2.95 9.33 3.55
N PRO A 49 -3.08 9.92 4.76
CA PRO A 49 -4.38 10.07 5.42
C PRO A 49 -5.42 10.78 4.55
N GLU A 50 -5.03 11.84 3.84
CA GLU A 50 -5.93 12.56 2.93
C GLU A 50 -6.34 11.71 1.72
N VAL A 51 -5.43 10.90 1.17
CA VAL A 51 -5.80 9.93 0.13
C VAL A 51 -6.83 8.94 0.67
N ILE A 52 -6.62 8.39 1.87
CA ILE A 52 -7.56 7.44 2.49
C ILE A 52 -8.91 8.10 2.77
N GLU A 53 -8.93 9.36 3.21
CA GLU A 53 -10.14 10.16 3.39
C GLU A 53 -10.92 10.34 2.09
N GLU A 54 -10.22 10.70 1.02
CA GLU A 54 -10.84 10.84 -0.30
C GLU A 54 -11.31 9.48 -0.85
N ILE A 55 -10.63 8.37 -0.56
CA ILE A 55 -11.13 7.02 -0.86
C ILE A 55 -12.46 6.76 -0.13
N GLU A 56 -12.50 6.97 1.18
CA GLU A 56 -13.71 6.70 1.98
C GLU A 56 -14.89 7.55 1.51
N LYS A 57 -14.65 8.83 1.26
CA LYS A 57 -15.64 9.79 0.75
C LYS A 57 -16.12 9.41 -0.65
N GLN A 58 -15.21 9.22 -1.60
CA GLN A 58 -15.57 9.02 -3.01
C GLN A 58 -16.09 7.60 -3.30
N THR A 59 -15.78 6.61 -2.45
CA THR A 59 -16.37 5.27 -2.56
C THR A 59 -17.73 5.15 -1.86
N ASN A 60 -18.25 6.24 -1.31
CA ASN A 60 -19.48 6.27 -0.50
C ASN A 60 -19.41 5.26 0.66
N LYS A 61 -18.30 5.28 1.41
CA LYS A 61 -18.03 4.42 2.58
C LYS A 61 -18.03 2.91 2.30
N ARG A 62 -17.98 2.47 1.04
CA ARG A 62 -17.76 1.05 0.71
C ARG A 62 -16.39 0.59 1.22
N LEU A 63 -15.40 1.46 1.18
CA LEU A 63 -14.11 1.33 1.84
C LEU A 63 -14.02 2.38 2.95
N LEU A 64 -13.52 1.98 4.11
CA LEU A 64 -13.38 2.79 5.31
C LEU A 64 -11.90 3.00 5.62
N LYS A 65 -11.57 4.02 6.42
CA LYS A 65 -10.18 4.26 6.85
C LYS A 65 -9.55 3.04 7.52
N SER A 66 -10.34 2.31 8.32
CA SER A 66 -9.92 1.09 9.03
C SER A 66 -9.59 -0.09 8.11
N ASP A 67 -9.89 0.00 6.82
CA ASP A 67 -9.55 -1.03 5.85
C ASP A 67 -8.11 -0.94 5.32
N PHE A 68 -7.41 0.14 5.65
CA PHE A 68 -6.05 0.42 5.21
C PHE A 68 -5.08 0.29 6.38
N TYR A 69 -3.95 -0.36 6.12
CA TYR A 69 -2.91 -0.59 7.12
C TYR A 69 -1.52 -0.47 6.49
N PRO A 70 -0.49 -0.12 7.29
CA PRO A 70 0.87 0.00 6.78
C PRO A 70 1.44 -1.36 6.38
N ILE A 71 2.28 -1.37 5.35
CA ILE A 71 3.10 -2.55 5.04
C ILE A 71 4.39 -2.56 5.88
N PRO A 72 4.89 -3.72 6.32
CA PRO A 72 6.00 -3.78 7.27
C PRO A 72 7.40 -3.69 6.66
N CYS A 73 7.53 -3.57 5.34
CA CYS A 73 8.83 -3.45 4.68
C CYS A 73 9.44 -2.05 4.81
N PRO A 74 8.80 -0.97 4.31
CA PRO A 74 9.26 0.38 4.57
C PRO A 74 8.75 0.86 5.95
N TYR A 75 9.24 2.02 6.39
CA TYR A 75 8.69 2.70 7.56
C TYR A 75 7.15 2.87 7.42
N PRO A 76 6.34 2.72 8.50
CA PRO A 76 4.87 2.68 8.41
C PRO A 76 4.21 3.86 7.68
N SER A 77 4.78 5.06 7.77
CA SER A 77 4.29 6.25 7.06
C SER A 77 4.64 6.31 5.57
N CYS A 78 5.36 5.33 5.02
CA CYS A 78 5.72 5.29 3.60
C CYS A 78 4.63 4.70 2.72
N SER A 79 3.91 3.68 3.19
CA SER A 79 3.00 2.92 2.34
C SER A 79 1.89 2.24 3.11
N PHE A 80 0.67 2.37 2.59
CA PHE A 80 -0.53 1.74 3.10
C PHE A 80 -1.17 0.87 2.02
N ILE A 81 -1.84 -0.21 2.44
CA ILE A 81 -2.47 -1.15 1.53
C ILE A 81 -3.84 -1.59 2.06
N SER A 82 -4.72 -1.98 1.14
CA SER A 82 -5.93 -2.73 1.42
C SER A 82 -6.09 -3.86 0.39
N TYR A 83 -6.29 -5.09 0.86
CA TYR A 83 -6.77 -6.19 0.03
C TYR A 83 -8.30 -6.18 0.04
N VAL A 84 -8.89 -5.93 -1.13
CA VAL A 84 -10.32 -5.84 -1.35
C VAL A 84 -10.82 -7.11 -2.02
N PHE A 85 -11.82 -7.73 -1.42
CA PHE A 85 -12.48 -8.94 -1.88
C PHE A 85 -13.87 -8.59 -2.41
N ILE A 86 -14.18 -9.00 -3.63
CA ILE A 86 -15.48 -8.80 -4.26
C ILE A 86 -16.33 -10.05 -4.00
N LYS A 87 -17.36 -9.92 -3.17
CA LYS A 87 -18.32 -11.01 -2.89
C LYS A 87 -19.22 -11.28 -4.10
N SER A 88 -19.89 -12.43 -4.11
CA SER A 88 -20.80 -12.82 -5.20
C SER A 88 -21.96 -11.85 -5.42
N ASN A 89 -22.40 -11.14 -4.38
CA ASN A 89 -23.42 -10.09 -4.44
C ASN A 89 -22.86 -8.69 -4.82
N LYS A 90 -21.59 -8.61 -5.25
CA LYS A 90 -20.84 -7.38 -5.55
C LYS A 90 -20.52 -6.48 -4.34
N GLU A 91 -20.81 -6.91 -3.13
CA GLU A 91 -20.33 -6.21 -1.93
C GLU A 91 -18.82 -6.36 -1.78
N LEU A 92 -18.20 -5.34 -1.18
CA LEU A 92 -16.78 -5.34 -0.87
C LEU A 92 -16.55 -5.83 0.56
N SER A 93 -15.62 -6.76 0.72
CA SER A 93 -14.98 -7.08 2.00
C SER A 93 -13.50 -6.72 1.91
N THR A 94 -12.85 -6.55 3.04
CA THR A 94 -11.41 -6.23 3.11
C THR A 94 -10.74 -7.18 4.10
N LEU A 95 -9.42 -7.30 4.04
CA LEU A 95 -8.69 -8.18 4.96
C LEU A 95 -8.97 -7.86 6.45
N PRO A 96 -8.95 -6.59 6.90
CA PRO A 96 -9.21 -6.27 8.32
C PRO A 96 -10.64 -6.57 8.78
N ARG A 97 -11.60 -6.66 7.85
CA ARG A 97 -13.00 -7.02 8.18
C ARG A 97 -13.19 -8.53 8.38
N ILE A 98 -12.20 -9.34 8.04
CA ILE A 98 -12.28 -10.80 8.01
C ILE A 98 -11.37 -11.41 9.08
N ILE A 99 -10.20 -10.81 9.27
CA ILE A 99 -9.20 -11.21 10.26
C ILE A 99 -8.91 -9.99 11.11
N ASP A 100 -8.94 -10.16 12.44
CA ASP A 100 -8.46 -9.13 13.35
C ASP A 100 -6.95 -8.96 13.14
N ILE A 101 -6.53 -7.82 12.59
CA ILE A 101 -5.13 -7.53 12.30
C ILE A 101 -4.44 -6.72 13.41
N GLY A 102 -5.15 -6.32 14.47
CA GLY A 102 -4.63 -5.44 15.53
C GLY A 102 -3.38 -6.01 16.20
N ASP A 103 -3.50 -7.24 16.70
CA ASP A 103 -2.40 -7.98 17.33
C ASP A 103 -1.19 -8.18 16.38
N TYR A 104 -1.44 -8.25 15.07
CA TYR A 104 -0.40 -8.50 14.06
C TYR A 104 0.37 -7.24 13.66
N LEU A 105 -0.26 -6.07 13.71
CA LEU A 105 0.46 -4.81 13.53
C LEU A 105 1.47 -4.60 14.66
N ASP A 106 1.15 -5.06 15.87
CA ASP A 106 2.05 -5.07 17.01
C ASP A 106 3.23 -6.04 16.85
N PHE A 107 3.04 -7.19 16.18
CA PHE A 107 4.14 -8.10 15.81
C PHE A 107 5.20 -7.40 14.94
N PHE A 108 4.76 -6.65 13.92
CA PHE A 108 5.68 -5.98 12.99
C PHE A 108 6.27 -4.68 13.56
N SER A 109 5.55 -3.99 14.46
CA SER A 109 6.04 -2.78 15.10
C SER A 109 7.01 -3.08 16.26
N ASN A 110 6.74 -4.12 17.06
CA ASN A 110 7.42 -4.36 18.34
C ASN A 110 8.31 -5.62 18.40
N LYS A 111 8.40 -6.43 17.33
CA LYS A 111 9.26 -7.65 17.23
C LYS A 111 9.08 -8.73 18.32
N ILE A 112 8.23 -8.52 19.31
CA ILE A 112 7.92 -9.45 20.39
C ILE A 112 6.46 -9.81 20.22
N MET A 113 6.16 -11.09 19.94
CA MET A 113 4.78 -11.54 19.92
C MET A 113 4.64 -13.06 20.14
N PRO A 114 3.49 -13.51 20.69
CA PRO A 114 3.26 -14.85 21.21
C PRO A 114 2.85 -15.87 20.12
N ASP A 115 2.72 -17.12 20.55
CA ASP A 115 2.48 -18.34 19.75
C ASP A 115 1.10 -18.32 19.05
N PHE A 116 1.01 -17.69 17.88
CA PHE A 116 -0.12 -17.85 16.97
C PHE A 116 0.08 -19.09 16.09
N ASN A 117 -1.03 -19.71 15.68
CA ASN A 117 -1.01 -20.88 14.81
C ASN A 117 -0.12 -20.62 13.57
N LYS A 118 0.95 -21.41 13.42
CA LYS A 118 2.01 -21.22 12.40
C LYS A 118 1.48 -21.02 10.98
N VAL A 119 0.30 -21.59 10.68
CA VAL A 119 -0.36 -21.46 9.37
C VAL A 119 -0.78 -20.01 9.09
N ILE A 120 -1.40 -19.34 10.07
CA ILE A 120 -1.83 -17.95 9.95
C ILE A 120 -0.60 -17.04 9.89
N GLN A 121 0.39 -17.27 10.77
CA GLN A 121 1.66 -16.54 10.74
C GLN A 121 2.36 -16.66 9.38
N ASN A 122 2.40 -17.85 8.77
CA ASN A 122 3.04 -18.04 7.47
C ASN A 122 2.27 -17.41 6.31
N ALA A 123 0.93 -17.45 6.35
CA ALA A 123 0.07 -16.78 5.37
C ALA A 123 0.26 -15.25 5.44
N VAL A 124 0.22 -14.70 6.65
CA VAL A 124 0.50 -13.29 6.98
C VAL A 124 1.90 -12.90 6.51
N ASN A 125 2.97 -13.56 6.96
CA ASN A 125 4.34 -13.25 6.55
C ASN A 125 4.54 -13.23 5.03
N SER A 126 3.79 -14.06 4.30
CA SER A 126 3.84 -14.07 2.84
C SER A 126 3.04 -12.94 2.16
N LEU A 127 1.98 -12.44 2.81
CA LEU A 127 1.16 -11.30 2.36
C LEU A 127 1.89 -9.96 2.47
N TYR A 128 2.82 -9.89 3.43
CA TYR A 128 3.45 -8.66 3.88
C TYR A 128 4.86 -8.43 3.31
N SER A 129 5.36 -9.34 2.46
CA SER A 129 6.52 -9.06 1.62
C SER A 129 6.12 -8.08 0.51
N THR A 130 6.90 -7.03 0.25
CA THR A 130 6.64 -6.04 -0.83
C THR A 130 6.66 -6.66 -2.22
N SER A 131 7.20 -7.88 -2.34
CA SER A 131 7.15 -8.72 -3.52
C SER A 131 5.88 -9.59 -3.63
N ALA A 132 4.94 -9.46 -2.68
CA ALA A 132 3.66 -10.16 -2.72
C ALA A 132 2.85 -9.64 -3.91
N VAL A 133 2.80 -10.44 -4.97
CA VAL A 133 1.95 -10.18 -6.12
C VAL A 133 0.50 -10.11 -5.63
N PRO A 134 -0.26 -9.07 -6.03
CA PRO A 134 -1.69 -9.00 -5.79
C PRO A 134 -2.39 -10.32 -6.13
N ALA A 135 -3.24 -10.81 -5.23
CA ALA A 135 -4.03 -12.03 -5.41
C ALA A 135 -3.21 -13.35 -5.47
N THR A 136 -2.13 -13.49 -4.70
CA THR A 136 -1.45 -14.78 -4.52
C THR A 136 -2.35 -15.86 -3.87
N GLU A 137 -2.03 -17.13 -4.13
CA GLU A 137 -2.70 -18.31 -3.54
C GLU A 137 -2.84 -18.25 -2.03
N LYS A 138 -1.86 -17.65 -1.37
CA LYS A 138 -1.85 -17.51 0.08
C LYS A 138 -2.90 -16.52 0.60
N ILE A 139 -3.16 -15.41 -0.13
CA ILE A 139 -4.22 -14.44 0.23
C ILE A 139 -5.58 -15.11 0.13
N VAL A 140 -5.78 -15.87 -0.94
CA VAL A 140 -7.02 -16.61 -1.18
C VAL A 140 -7.21 -17.67 -0.10
N ARG A 141 -6.16 -18.41 0.27
CA ARG A 141 -6.23 -19.42 1.34
C ARG A 141 -6.58 -18.80 2.69
N ALA A 142 -5.91 -17.71 3.08
CA ALA A 142 -6.23 -17.00 4.32
C ALA A 142 -7.70 -16.52 4.36
N TYR A 143 -8.21 -16.00 3.23
CA TYR A 143 -9.62 -15.64 3.09
C TYR A 143 -10.56 -16.85 3.23
N CYS A 144 -10.27 -17.95 2.50
CA CYS A 144 -11.08 -19.17 2.52
C CYS A 144 -11.12 -19.81 3.92
N GLU A 145 -9.98 -19.87 4.61
CA GLU A 145 -9.85 -20.40 5.97
C GLU A 145 -10.65 -19.54 6.96
N ALA A 146 -10.51 -18.22 6.91
CA ALA A 146 -11.26 -17.32 7.77
C ALA A 146 -12.77 -17.39 7.53
N CYS A 147 -13.20 -17.60 6.27
CA CYS A 147 -14.62 -17.76 5.92
C CYS A 147 -15.13 -19.22 6.08
N SER A 148 -14.30 -20.19 6.48
CA SER A 148 -14.65 -21.63 6.51
C SER A 148 -15.23 -22.14 5.17
N MET A 149 -14.76 -21.61 4.03
CA MET A 149 -15.25 -21.97 2.70
C MET A 149 -14.23 -22.75 1.89
N ASN A 150 -14.63 -23.87 1.28
CA ASN A 150 -13.84 -24.60 0.29
C ASN A 150 -14.03 -23.98 -1.11
N PHE A 151 -13.19 -23.01 -1.49
CA PHE A 151 -13.17 -22.47 -2.85
C PHE A 151 -11.92 -22.87 -3.64
N ASN A 152 -12.09 -22.97 -4.96
CA ASN A 152 -10.99 -23.15 -5.91
C ASN A 152 -10.23 -21.81 -6.09
N PHE A 153 -8.91 -21.84 -5.88
CA PHE A 153 -8.00 -20.69 -6.00
C PHE A 153 -8.26 -19.82 -7.23
N LYS A 154 -8.40 -20.43 -8.42
CA LYS A 154 -8.59 -19.71 -9.69
C LYS A 154 -9.89 -18.89 -9.74
N GLN A 155 -10.92 -19.27 -8.99
CA GLN A 155 -12.20 -18.57 -8.98
C GLN A 155 -12.21 -17.34 -8.06
N VAL A 156 -11.29 -17.28 -7.09
CA VAL A 156 -11.20 -16.20 -6.10
C VAL A 156 -10.10 -15.20 -6.47
N GLU A 157 -9.05 -15.65 -7.17
CA GLU A 157 -7.93 -14.80 -7.61
C GLU A 157 -8.37 -13.59 -8.47
N SER A 158 -9.44 -13.75 -9.26
CA SER A 158 -10.02 -12.67 -10.08
C SER A 158 -10.86 -11.68 -9.27
N LYS A 159 -11.25 -12.05 -8.05
CA LYS A 159 -12.11 -11.29 -7.13
C LYS A 159 -11.33 -10.54 -6.05
N ILE A 160 -10.01 -10.71 -6.00
CA ILE A 160 -9.13 -9.96 -5.10
C ILE A 160 -8.50 -8.80 -5.87
N LYS A 161 -8.63 -7.59 -5.32
CA LYS A 161 -8.00 -6.37 -5.82
C LYS A 161 -7.13 -5.78 -4.71
N VAL A 162 -6.01 -5.18 -5.10
CA VAL A 162 -5.14 -4.44 -4.19
C VAL A 162 -5.30 -2.95 -4.41
N ILE A 163 -5.51 -2.20 -3.34
CA ILE A 163 -5.41 -0.75 -3.36
C ILE A 163 -4.23 -0.38 -2.48
N SER A 164 -3.17 0.17 -3.06
CA SER A 164 -1.99 0.63 -2.33
C SER A 164 -1.82 2.13 -2.46
N ILE A 165 -1.16 2.73 -1.47
CA ILE A 165 -0.80 4.14 -1.45
C ILE A 165 0.68 4.20 -1.07
N MET A 166 1.53 4.77 -1.92
CA MET A 166 2.96 4.96 -1.65
C MET A 166 3.29 6.44 -1.71
N HIS A 167 3.88 7.00 -0.65
CA HIS A 167 4.27 8.41 -0.61
C HIS A 167 5.79 8.52 -0.54
N PHE A 168 6.45 8.92 -1.63
CA PHE A 168 7.88 9.26 -1.59
C PHE A 168 8.08 10.66 -1.03
N MET A 169 9.21 10.88 -0.37
CA MET A 169 9.55 12.14 0.29
C MET A 169 10.19 13.12 -0.70
N ASP A 170 9.85 14.38 -0.52
CA ASP A 170 10.48 15.56 -1.12
C ASP A 170 11.25 16.34 -0.03
N PRO A 171 11.86 17.50 -0.32
CA PRO A 171 12.65 18.23 0.67
C PRO A 171 11.87 18.72 1.90
N TYR A 172 10.56 18.98 1.79
CA TYR A 172 9.74 19.48 2.91
C TYR A 172 9.12 18.35 3.73
N THR A 173 8.90 17.18 3.11
CA THR A 173 8.40 15.97 3.78
C THR A 173 9.52 15.01 4.20
N PHE A 174 10.78 15.43 4.07
CA PHE A 174 11.94 14.58 4.30
C PHE A 174 12.05 14.14 5.77
N ASP A 175 12.14 12.84 5.98
CA ASP A 175 12.24 12.19 7.28
C ASP A 175 13.40 11.18 7.28
N LEU A 176 14.28 11.34 8.26
CA LEU A 176 15.47 10.51 8.42
C LEU A 176 15.14 9.08 8.87
N GLU A 177 14.15 8.88 9.73
CA GLU A 177 13.75 7.54 10.19
C GLU A 177 13.15 6.72 9.05
N ARG A 178 12.33 7.37 8.22
CA ARG A 178 11.78 6.75 6.99
C ARG A 178 12.89 6.31 6.05
N THR A 179 13.95 7.12 5.96
CA THR A 179 15.13 6.82 5.17
C THR A 179 15.91 5.62 5.71
N GLN A 180 16.12 5.54 7.03
CA GLN A 180 16.87 4.45 7.66
C GLN A 180 16.21 3.08 7.49
N LYS A 181 14.87 3.04 7.39
CA LYS A 181 14.09 1.81 7.14
C LYS A 181 13.59 1.70 5.69
N CYS A 182 14.23 2.37 4.74
CA CYS A 182 13.81 2.30 3.35
C CYS A 182 14.14 0.94 2.74
N CYS A 183 13.19 0.33 2.02
CA CYS A 183 13.43 -0.90 1.27
C CYS A 183 13.41 -0.73 -0.26
N ILE A 184 13.41 0.52 -0.74
CA ILE A 184 13.48 0.88 -2.16
C ILE A 184 14.78 1.66 -2.38
N HIS A 185 15.65 1.18 -3.26
CA HIS A 185 16.98 1.73 -3.45
C HIS A 185 17.30 1.97 -4.93
N GLU A 186 18.04 3.04 -5.18
CA GLU A 186 18.71 3.30 -6.45
C GLU A 186 20.10 2.66 -6.42
N VAL A 187 20.44 1.91 -7.47
CA VAL A 187 21.74 1.26 -7.62
C VAL A 187 22.63 2.16 -8.47
N LEU A 188 23.71 2.67 -7.87
CA LEU A 188 24.71 3.47 -8.59
C LEU A 188 25.59 2.59 -9.50
N PRO A 189 26.27 3.17 -10.51
CA PRO A 189 27.17 2.42 -11.40
C PRO A 189 28.28 1.65 -10.70
N ASN A 190 28.72 2.12 -9.52
CA ASN A 190 29.72 1.43 -8.68
C ASN A 190 29.11 0.35 -7.77
N GLY A 191 27.85 -0.01 -7.96
CA GLY A 191 27.13 -1.01 -7.17
C GLY A 191 26.64 -0.54 -5.80
N LYS A 192 26.89 0.71 -5.40
CA LYS A 192 26.36 1.25 -4.13
C LYS A 192 24.86 1.45 -4.23
N MET A 193 24.14 1.03 -3.19
CA MET A 193 22.69 1.26 -3.06
C MET A 193 22.42 2.49 -2.20
N ILE A 194 21.56 3.38 -2.67
CA ILE A 194 21.12 4.57 -1.95
C ILE A 194 19.59 4.54 -1.83
N PRO A 195 19.00 4.79 -0.63
CA PRO A 195 17.56 4.87 -0.49
C PRO A 195 16.94 5.84 -1.50
N PHE A 196 15.82 5.45 -2.11
CA PHE A 196 15.22 6.18 -3.24
C PHE A 196 15.00 7.67 -2.95
N CYS A 197 14.43 7.99 -1.79
CA CYS A 197 14.17 9.39 -1.40
C CYS A 197 15.48 10.15 -1.13
N VAL A 198 16.49 9.51 -0.55
CA VAL A 198 17.82 10.11 -0.34
C VAL A 198 18.48 10.43 -1.66
N TYR A 199 18.43 9.51 -2.60
CA TYR A 199 18.99 9.70 -3.93
C TYR A 199 18.34 10.91 -4.61
N ASN A 200 17.00 10.97 -4.64
CA ASN A 200 16.28 12.02 -5.35
C ASN A 200 16.34 13.40 -4.67
N ASN A 201 16.46 13.47 -3.34
CA ASN A 201 16.53 14.75 -2.63
C ASN A 201 17.95 15.31 -2.46
N ILE A 202 18.95 14.44 -2.32
CA ILE A 202 20.30 14.84 -1.89
C ILE A 202 21.34 14.56 -2.99
N TYR A 203 21.42 13.32 -3.47
CA TYR A 203 22.54 12.89 -4.33
C TYR A 203 22.36 13.28 -5.79
N ARG A 204 21.15 13.17 -6.31
CA ARG A 204 20.88 13.33 -7.75
C ARG A 204 21.27 14.72 -8.25
N ARG A 205 21.13 15.77 -7.44
CA ARG A 205 21.56 17.14 -7.78
C ARG A 205 23.06 17.27 -8.04
N LYS A 206 23.91 16.41 -7.48
CA LYS A 206 25.37 16.48 -7.65
C LYS A 206 25.90 15.76 -8.90
N ASN A 207 25.09 14.90 -9.52
CA ASN A 207 25.54 13.99 -10.59
C ASN A 207 24.94 14.29 -11.97
N GLU A 208 24.12 15.34 -12.11
CA GLU A 208 23.54 15.79 -13.40
C GLU A 208 24.24 17.07 -13.94
N HIS A 209 25.48 17.35 -13.52
CA HIS A 209 26.34 18.42 -14.05
C HIS A 209 27.68 17.88 -14.54
#